data_AF-A0A250XQE7-F1
#
_entry.id   AF-A0A250XQE7-F1
#
_cell.length_a   1.000
_cell.length_b   1.000
_cell.length_c   1.000
_cell.angle_alpha   90.00
_cell.angle_beta   90.00
_cell.angle_gamma   90.00
#
_symmetry.space_group_name_H-M   'P 1'
#
loop_
_entity.id
_entity.type
_entity.pdbx_description
1 polymer ?
#
loop_
_entity_poly.entity_id
_entity_poly.type
_entity_poly.pdbx_seq_one_letter_code
_entity_poly.pdbx_strand_id
1 'polypeptide(L)'
;MPIVAGESTSMWQQMVSSGAISDTLYLCMGDGGDVASSAAAQAGVIIFGSSTSVAVTGSSAGGNAVTVTMYDSSDMVKSNGQLLLFPPAMWISLSSLNLVSAGKGSVTSLPMSTSNYYLLDTGTSLIYLVQDAYTSFKASFCPSVTALSTSSLHIACQVTSSGYFLVQITGVSSILSKTELNSLFPNISFGITGANGPVNIRPSAYMILEQYRLGSSNTNSNFLEYLVGIASAGSGSNQGILGNAWMVDLLIQETLSTRQLVITEVNSCNDISYGSSPATVASPPPTESPSPLPPSPPHSPPPPTLLLPNFSTSSTHYDHQFSHYF
;
A
#
# COMPACT_ATOMS: atom_id res chain seq x y z
N MET A 1 -24.66 -21.13 3.13
CA MET A 1 -23.50 -22.02 3.34
C MET A 1 -23.34 -22.22 4.84
N PRO A 2 -23.12 -23.45 5.33
CA PRO A 2 -22.77 -23.63 6.73
C PRO A 2 -21.35 -23.12 6.96
N ILE A 3 -21.20 -22.22 7.93
CA ILE A 3 -19.92 -21.72 8.42
C ILE A 3 -19.20 -22.90 9.05
N VAL A 4 -18.01 -23.25 8.53
CA VAL A 4 -17.13 -24.21 9.19
C VAL A 4 -16.64 -23.56 10.48
N ALA A 5 -16.96 -24.16 11.62
CA ALA A 5 -16.50 -23.70 12.92
C ALA A 5 -14.97 -23.80 12.99
N GLY A 6 -14.27 -22.67 12.86
CA GLY A 6 -12.82 -22.63 13.04
C GLY A 6 -12.10 -21.43 12.42
N GLU A 7 -12.63 -20.78 11.39
CA GLU A 7 -12.04 -19.53 10.88
C GLU A 7 -12.59 -18.35 11.68
N SER A 8 -11.70 -17.58 12.32
CA SER A 8 -12.04 -16.27 12.83
C SER A 8 -12.45 -15.40 11.64
N THR A 9 -13.76 -15.14 11.50
CA THR A 9 -14.28 -14.23 10.48
C THR A 9 -13.64 -12.86 10.67
N SER A 10 -13.26 -12.19 9.57
CA SER A 10 -12.63 -10.87 9.67
C SER A 10 -13.60 -9.87 10.34
N MET A 11 -13.07 -8.82 10.97
CA MET A 11 -13.90 -7.77 11.57
C MET A 11 -14.92 -7.23 10.56
N TRP A 12 -14.49 -6.98 9.31
CA TRP A 12 -15.36 -6.50 8.25
C TRP A 12 -16.51 -7.49 7.96
N GLN A 13 -16.21 -8.79 7.82
CA GLN A 13 -17.25 -9.82 7.61
C GLN A 13 -18.25 -9.89 8.80
N GLN A 14 -17.76 -9.74 10.04
CA GLN A 14 -18.64 -9.69 11.21
C GLN A 14 -19.56 -8.47 11.20
N MET A 15 -19.03 -7.30 10.81
CA MET A 15 -19.83 -6.07 10.72
C MET A 15 -20.83 -6.09 9.55
N VAL A 16 -20.48 -6.72 8.42
CA VAL A 16 -21.41 -6.93 7.29
C VAL A 16 -22.52 -7.90 7.68
N SER A 17 -22.18 -9.03 8.30
CA SER A 17 -23.16 -10.05 8.70
C SER A 17 -24.13 -9.58 9.79
N SER A 18 -23.71 -8.64 10.65
CA SER A 18 -24.59 -7.97 11.61
C SER A 18 -25.43 -6.84 10.98
N GLY A 19 -25.19 -6.50 9.71
CA GLY A 19 -25.85 -5.41 9.00
C GLY A 19 -25.40 -4.02 9.44
N ALA A 20 -24.28 -3.91 10.17
CA ALA A 20 -23.77 -2.64 10.67
C ALA A 20 -23.18 -1.75 9.57
N ILE A 21 -22.61 -2.36 8.53
CA ILE A 21 -21.99 -1.66 7.39
C ILE A 21 -22.25 -2.40 6.06
N SER A 22 -21.96 -1.70 4.97
CA SER A 22 -21.99 -2.24 3.59
C SER A 22 -20.98 -3.38 3.39
N ASP A 23 -21.31 -4.30 2.48
CA ASP A 23 -20.42 -5.36 1.98
C ASP A 23 -19.34 -4.85 1.01
N THR A 24 -19.34 -3.53 0.78
CA THR A 24 -18.42 -2.81 -0.09
C THR A 24 -17.60 -1.79 0.70
N LEU A 25 -16.29 -1.82 0.47
CA LEU A 25 -15.26 -0.96 1.04
C LEU A 25 -14.64 -0.10 -0.07
N TYR A 26 -14.32 1.15 0.24
CA TYR A 26 -13.45 1.98 -0.58
C TYR A 26 -12.22 2.35 0.24
N LEU A 27 -11.07 2.27 -0.40
CA LEU A 27 -9.78 2.69 0.12
C LEU A 27 -9.17 3.71 -0.84
N CYS A 28 -8.77 4.85 -0.31
CA CYS A 28 -7.85 5.74 -0.99
C CYS A 28 -6.69 6.08 -0.05
N MET A 29 -5.48 5.69 -0.45
CA MET A 29 -4.27 5.99 0.30
C MET A 29 -3.82 7.41 -0.02
N GLY A 30 -3.60 8.21 1.02
CA GLY A 30 -3.15 9.60 0.89
C GLY A 30 -1.78 9.72 0.19
N ASP A 31 -1.38 10.97 -0.10
CA ASP A 31 -0.21 11.28 -0.92
C ASP A 31 1.10 10.72 -0.32
N GLY A 32 1.58 9.59 -0.86
CA GLY A 32 2.81 8.90 -0.47
C GLY A 32 4.11 9.57 -0.94
N GLY A 33 4.20 10.90 -0.90
CA GLY A 33 5.37 11.61 -1.43
C GLY A 33 5.52 13.08 -1.05
N ASP A 34 4.51 13.69 -0.43
CA ASP A 34 4.67 15.03 0.12
C ASP A 34 5.29 14.96 1.52
N VAL A 35 6.06 16.00 1.85
CA VAL A 35 6.78 16.15 3.11
C VAL A 35 5.83 15.82 4.28
N ALA A 36 6.04 14.65 4.90
CA ALA A 36 5.25 14.13 6.02
C ALA A 36 5.28 15.04 7.27
N SER A 37 6.00 16.17 7.21
CA SER A 37 6.13 17.16 8.27
C SER A 37 5.12 18.31 8.20
N SER A 38 4.26 18.38 7.18
CA SER A 38 3.20 19.39 7.16
C SER A 38 1.87 18.80 7.63
N ALA A 39 1.15 19.51 8.50
CA ALA A 39 -0.23 19.20 8.91
C ALA A 39 -1.24 19.21 7.73
N ALA A 40 -0.76 19.43 6.50
CA ALA A 40 -1.50 19.39 5.25
C ALA A 40 -1.30 18.08 4.46
N ALA A 41 -0.42 17.16 4.90
CA ALA A 41 -0.30 15.84 4.31
C ALA A 41 -1.65 15.09 4.47
N GLN A 42 -2.27 14.76 3.35
CA GLN A 42 -3.62 14.21 3.35
C GLN A 42 -3.63 12.81 3.97
N ALA A 43 -4.37 12.63 5.07
CA ALA A 43 -4.69 11.30 5.57
C ALA A 43 -5.54 10.54 4.53
N GLY A 44 -5.17 9.29 4.24
CA GLY A 44 -6.00 8.41 3.41
C GLY A 44 -7.40 8.22 4.01
N VAL A 45 -8.33 7.76 3.20
CA VAL A 45 -9.74 7.56 3.60
C VAL A 45 -10.13 6.10 3.39
N ILE A 46 -10.84 5.55 4.37
CA ILE A 46 -11.54 4.27 4.28
C ILE A 46 -13.04 4.56 4.39
N ILE A 47 -13.83 4.11 3.42
CA ILE A 47 -15.28 4.34 3.36
C ILE A 47 -15.99 2.99 3.29
N PHE A 48 -16.94 2.76 4.19
CA PHE A 48 -17.88 1.65 4.09
C PHE A 48 -19.19 2.18 3.52
N GLY A 49 -19.59 1.72 2.32
CA GLY A 49 -20.75 2.29 1.64
C GLY A 49 -21.06 1.62 0.30
N SER A 50 -22.12 2.06 -0.37
CA SER A 50 -22.47 1.57 -1.71
C SER A 50 -21.75 2.35 -2.81
N SER A 51 -21.75 1.88 -4.06
CA SER A 51 -21.19 2.60 -5.22
C SER A 51 -21.86 3.93 -5.54
N THR A 52 -23.03 4.19 -4.97
CA THR A 52 -23.67 5.53 -5.07
C THR A 52 -23.14 6.51 -4.03
N SER A 53 -22.37 6.02 -3.06
CA SER A 53 -21.90 6.79 -1.91
C SER A 53 -20.55 7.46 -2.14
N VAL A 54 -19.82 7.08 -3.20
CA VAL A 54 -18.48 7.59 -3.52
C VAL A 54 -18.42 7.92 -5.01
N ALA A 55 -17.95 9.11 -5.34
CA ALA A 55 -17.76 9.54 -6.72
C ALA A 55 -16.38 10.18 -6.90
N VAL A 56 -15.71 9.81 -7.99
CA VAL A 56 -14.49 10.47 -8.44
C VAL A 56 -14.87 11.78 -9.14
N THR A 57 -14.23 12.86 -8.71
CA THR A 57 -14.52 14.25 -9.06
C THR A 57 -13.23 14.98 -9.42
N GLY A 58 -13.32 16.30 -9.61
CA GLY A 58 -12.15 17.14 -9.83
C GLY A 58 -11.37 16.72 -11.09
N SER A 59 -10.05 16.71 -10.96
CA SER A 59 -9.15 16.43 -12.07
C SER A 59 -9.08 14.95 -12.47
N SER A 60 -9.60 14.07 -11.63
CA SER A 60 -9.67 12.62 -11.84
C SER A 60 -11.03 12.15 -12.37
N ALA A 61 -12.00 13.06 -12.51
CA ALA A 61 -13.34 12.71 -12.99
C ALA A 61 -13.28 12.06 -14.39
N GLY A 62 -13.94 10.92 -14.57
CA GLY A 62 -13.89 10.15 -15.81
C GLY A 62 -12.59 9.36 -16.02
N GLY A 63 -11.77 9.22 -14.98
CA GLY A 63 -10.57 8.39 -14.97
C GLY A 63 -10.85 6.92 -15.31
N ASN A 64 -9.80 6.21 -15.70
CA ASN A 64 -9.90 4.80 -16.08
C ASN A 64 -10.19 3.94 -14.84
N ALA A 65 -11.26 3.14 -14.92
CA ALA A 65 -11.64 2.18 -13.89
C ALA A 65 -11.37 0.75 -14.38
N VAL A 66 -10.50 0.05 -13.64
CA VAL A 66 -10.09 -1.32 -13.91
C VAL A 66 -10.85 -2.26 -12.99
N THR A 67 -11.64 -3.16 -13.57
CA THR A 67 -12.37 -4.20 -12.81
C THR A 67 -11.57 -5.49 -12.81
N VAL A 68 -11.41 -6.09 -11.62
CA VAL A 68 -10.62 -7.30 -11.39
C VAL A 68 -11.43 -8.29 -10.59
N THR A 69 -11.44 -9.55 -11.02
CA THR A 69 -11.93 -10.67 -10.20
C THR A 69 -10.76 -11.22 -9.39
N MET A 70 -10.92 -11.27 -8.08
CA MET A 70 -9.90 -11.79 -7.17
C MET A 70 -9.97 -13.32 -7.04
N TYR A 71 -8.83 -13.93 -6.78
CA TYR A 71 -8.70 -15.32 -6.35
C TYR A 71 -8.89 -15.41 -4.84
N ASP A 72 -9.75 -16.33 -4.41
CA ASP A 72 -9.86 -16.70 -3.01
C ASP A 72 -8.85 -17.82 -2.72
N SER A 73 -7.90 -17.54 -1.82
CA SER A 73 -6.90 -18.53 -1.40
C SER A 73 -7.50 -19.83 -0.88
N SER A 74 -8.69 -19.80 -0.26
CA SER A 74 -9.37 -20.98 0.28
C SER A 74 -9.80 -21.97 -0.82
N ASP A 75 -10.05 -21.47 -2.03
CA ASP A 75 -10.38 -22.28 -3.20
C ASP A 75 -9.11 -22.79 -3.94
N MET A 76 -7.94 -22.29 -3.57
CA MET A 76 -6.66 -22.61 -4.20
C MET A 76 -5.84 -23.53 -3.31
N VAL A 77 -6.12 -24.83 -3.35
CA VAL A 77 -5.41 -25.86 -2.58
C VAL A 77 -4.52 -26.73 -3.46
N LYS A 78 -3.35 -27.09 -2.93
CA LYS A 78 -2.46 -28.10 -3.51
C LYS A 78 -3.06 -29.49 -3.35
N SER A 79 -2.54 -30.47 -4.11
CA SER A 79 -2.99 -31.87 -4.03
C SER A 79 -2.84 -32.51 -2.64
N ASN A 80 -1.96 -31.97 -1.80
CA ASN A 80 -1.78 -32.40 -0.41
C ASN A 80 -2.71 -31.68 0.59
N GLY A 81 -3.67 -30.89 0.12
CA GLY A 81 -4.64 -30.15 0.95
C GLY A 81 -4.11 -28.87 1.58
N GLN A 82 -2.84 -28.51 1.36
CA GLN A 82 -2.32 -27.22 1.82
C GLN A 82 -2.75 -26.09 0.90
N LEU A 83 -2.93 -24.88 1.45
CA LEU A 83 -3.16 -23.69 0.65
C LEU A 83 -2.01 -23.47 -0.34
N LEU A 84 -2.38 -23.13 -1.57
CA LEU A 84 -1.43 -22.69 -2.59
C LEU A 84 -0.91 -21.29 -2.29
N LEU A 85 -1.80 -20.41 -1.82
CA LEU A 85 -1.52 -19.01 -1.52
C LEU A 85 -1.55 -18.79 0.00
N PHE A 86 -0.57 -18.04 0.51
CA PHE A 86 -0.45 -17.76 1.93
C PHE A 86 0.04 -16.32 2.17
N PRO A 87 -0.59 -15.54 3.07
CA PRO A 87 -1.67 -15.91 4.00
C PRO A 87 -3.04 -16.15 3.33
N PRO A 88 -4.00 -16.77 4.04
CA PRO A 88 -5.39 -16.84 3.58
C PRO A 88 -5.95 -15.42 3.38
N ALA A 89 -6.19 -15.06 2.13
CA ALA A 89 -6.59 -13.73 1.72
C ALA A 89 -7.16 -13.76 0.29
N MET A 90 -7.46 -12.57 -0.23
CA MET A 90 -7.80 -12.34 -1.63
C MET A 90 -6.56 -11.94 -2.41
N TRP A 91 -6.39 -12.53 -3.59
CA TRP A 91 -5.18 -12.39 -4.41
C TRP A 91 -5.54 -11.99 -5.83
N ILE A 92 -4.61 -11.33 -6.53
CA ILE A 92 -4.71 -11.10 -7.97
C ILE A 92 -3.54 -11.73 -8.70
N SER A 93 -3.63 -11.85 -10.02
CA SER A 93 -2.52 -12.30 -10.87
C SER A 93 -2.25 -11.25 -11.93
N LEU A 94 -0.98 -11.08 -12.31
CA LEU A 94 -0.58 -10.15 -13.35
C LEU A 94 -0.38 -10.89 -14.69
N SER A 95 -0.88 -10.30 -15.75
CA SER A 95 -0.71 -10.75 -17.13
C SER A 95 0.43 -10.02 -17.86
N SER A 96 0.78 -8.82 -17.42
CA SER A 96 1.93 -8.07 -17.95
C SER A 96 2.46 -7.05 -16.95
N LEU A 97 3.72 -6.67 -17.13
CA LEU A 97 4.38 -5.57 -16.42
C LEU A 97 5.15 -4.74 -17.45
N ASN A 98 5.00 -3.41 -17.39
CA ASN A 98 5.63 -2.53 -18.37
C ASN A 98 6.14 -1.23 -17.72
N LEU A 99 7.19 -0.64 -18.30
CA LEU A 99 7.54 0.77 -18.09
C LEU A 99 6.94 1.60 -19.22
N VAL A 100 6.19 2.64 -18.89
CA VAL A 100 5.55 3.53 -19.86
C VAL A 100 6.19 4.90 -19.75
N SER A 101 6.91 5.34 -20.78
CA SER A 101 7.65 6.60 -20.72
C SER A 101 6.73 7.82 -20.62
N ALA A 102 7.11 8.77 -19.76
CA ALA A 102 6.41 10.03 -19.65
C ALA A 102 6.46 10.79 -21.00
N GLY A 103 5.30 11.31 -21.42
CA GLY A 103 5.16 12.20 -22.59
C GLY A 103 5.34 11.59 -23.98
N LYS A 104 5.96 10.40 -24.13
CA LYS A 104 6.16 9.73 -25.43
C LYS A 104 5.32 8.46 -25.61
N GLY A 105 4.74 7.93 -24.53
CA GLY A 105 3.90 6.74 -24.56
C GLY A 105 4.64 5.47 -25.01
N SER A 106 5.98 5.49 -25.01
CA SER A 106 6.77 4.31 -25.36
C SER A 106 6.62 3.29 -24.25
N VAL A 107 6.25 2.07 -24.62
CA VAL A 107 6.05 0.97 -23.69
C VAL A 107 7.23 0.01 -23.79
N THR A 108 7.93 -0.18 -22.67
CA THR A 108 8.96 -1.20 -22.51
C THR A 108 8.35 -2.37 -21.75
N SER A 109 8.10 -3.48 -22.45
CA SER A 109 7.62 -4.71 -21.82
C SER A 109 8.69 -5.31 -20.91
N LEU A 110 8.29 -5.68 -19.70
CA LEU A 110 9.13 -6.35 -18.73
C LEU A 110 8.72 -7.84 -18.67
N PRO A 111 9.53 -8.77 -19.19
CA PRO A 111 9.19 -10.19 -19.20
C PRO A 111 8.94 -10.73 -17.79
N MET A 112 7.90 -11.53 -17.63
CA MET A 112 7.58 -12.24 -16.39
C MET A 112 6.71 -13.47 -16.69
N SER A 113 6.73 -14.43 -15.79
CA SER A 113 5.79 -15.55 -15.75
C SER A 113 4.39 -15.03 -15.44
N THR A 114 3.38 -15.55 -16.12
CA THR A 114 1.97 -15.29 -15.80
C THR A 114 1.46 -16.18 -14.67
N SER A 115 2.25 -17.15 -14.22
CA SER A 115 1.95 -17.97 -13.03
C SER A 115 2.46 -17.26 -11.77
N ASN A 116 1.91 -16.07 -11.51
CA ASN A 116 2.23 -15.23 -10.37
C ASN A 116 0.96 -14.84 -9.61
N TYR A 117 1.10 -14.57 -8.32
CA TYR A 117 0.01 -14.14 -7.47
C TYR A 117 0.48 -12.99 -6.58
N TYR A 118 -0.40 -12.03 -6.35
CA TYR A 118 -0.09 -10.83 -5.60
C TYR A 118 -1.16 -10.56 -4.56
N LEU A 119 -0.71 -10.41 -3.32
CA LEU A 119 -1.54 -9.95 -2.22
C LEU A 119 -1.61 -8.42 -2.26
N LEU A 120 -2.81 -7.87 -2.10
CA LEU A 120 -2.96 -6.45 -1.79
C LEU A 120 -2.82 -6.28 -0.28
N ASP A 121 -1.79 -5.57 0.16
CA ASP A 121 -1.49 -5.42 1.59
C ASP A 121 -1.16 -3.97 1.97
N THR A 122 -2.10 -3.31 2.63
CA THR A 122 -1.92 -1.94 3.15
C THR A 122 -0.91 -1.85 4.31
N GLY A 123 -0.57 -2.97 4.93
CA GLY A 123 0.44 -3.06 5.99
C GLY A 123 1.87 -3.05 5.45
N THR A 124 2.05 -3.28 4.15
CA THR A 124 3.35 -3.33 3.49
C THR A 124 3.61 -2.04 2.71
N SER A 125 4.72 -1.35 2.98
CA SER A 125 5.03 -0.08 2.30
C SER A 125 5.41 -0.23 0.83
N LEU A 126 6.12 -1.31 0.49
CA LEU A 126 6.74 -1.51 -0.82
C LEU A 126 5.93 -2.45 -1.71
N ILE A 127 6.22 -2.41 -3.01
CA ILE A 127 5.83 -3.45 -3.96
C ILE A 127 6.89 -4.54 -3.93
N TYR A 128 6.51 -5.77 -3.63
CA TYR A 128 7.35 -6.95 -3.73
C TYR A 128 7.01 -7.71 -5.00
N LEU A 129 7.83 -7.55 -6.03
CA LEU A 129 7.68 -8.26 -7.29
C LEU A 129 8.18 -9.70 -7.17
N VAL A 130 7.48 -10.64 -7.79
CA VAL A 130 7.99 -12.00 -8.01
C VAL A 130 9.34 -11.92 -8.74
N GLN A 131 10.25 -12.84 -8.41
CA GLN A 131 11.68 -12.74 -8.73
C GLN A 131 11.99 -12.48 -10.21
N ASP A 132 11.26 -13.11 -11.14
CA ASP A 132 11.47 -12.92 -12.58
C ASP A 132 11.01 -11.52 -13.05
N ALA A 133 9.83 -11.07 -12.61
CA ALA A 133 9.35 -9.71 -12.82
C ALA A 133 10.31 -8.66 -12.24
N TYR A 134 10.80 -8.88 -11.01
CA TYR A 134 11.81 -8.03 -10.38
C TYR A 134 13.12 -8.00 -11.19
N THR A 135 13.56 -9.16 -11.72
CA THR A 135 14.78 -9.25 -12.53
C THR A 135 14.66 -8.44 -13.82
N SER A 136 13.53 -8.55 -14.51
CA SER A 136 13.24 -7.75 -15.71
C SER A 136 13.13 -6.27 -15.42
N PHE A 137 12.47 -5.92 -14.31
CA PHE A 137 12.39 -4.54 -13.82
C PHE A 137 13.79 -3.98 -13.53
N LYS A 138 14.62 -4.74 -12.80
CA LYS A 138 16.00 -4.37 -12.47
C LYS A 138 16.86 -4.12 -13.71
N ALA A 139 16.72 -4.96 -14.73
CA ALA A 139 17.47 -4.82 -15.97
C ALA A 139 17.07 -3.57 -16.78
N SER A 140 15.84 -3.08 -16.61
CA SER A 140 15.27 -2.04 -17.49
C SER A 140 15.11 -0.69 -16.83
N PHE A 141 14.84 -0.64 -15.52
CA PHE A 141 14.47 0.58 -14.81
C PHE A 141 15.60 1.60 -14.76
N CYS A 142 16.77 1.25 -14.20
CA CYS A 142 17.89 2.18 -14.11
C CYS A 142 18.36 2.72 -15.47
N PRO A 143 18.51 1.90 -16.53
CA PRO A 143 18.78 2.41 -17.87
C PRO A 143 17.70 3.39 -18.36
N SER A 144 16.42 3.06 -18.15
CA SER A 144 15.30 3.91 -18.60
C SER A 144 15.30 5.27 -17.92
N VAL A 145 15.57 5.34 -16.61
CA VAL A 145 15.58 6.62 -15.89
C VAL A 145 16.86 7.42 -16.10
N THR A 146 18.02 6.76 -16.24
CA THR A 146 19.30 7.44 -16.50
C THR A 146 19.28 8.13 -17.87
N ALA A 147 18.61 7.52 -18.86
CA ALA A 147 18.42 8.07 -20.20
C ALA A 147 17.58 9.36 -20.24
N LEU A 148 16.93 9.74 -19.13
CA LEU A 148 16.18 10.99 -19.00
C LEU A 148 17.07 12.19 -18.67
N SER A 149 18.35 11.97 -18.39
CA SER A 149 19.31 13.05 -18.12
C SER A 149 19.38 14.04 -19.28
N THR A 150 19.53 15.31 -18.97
CA THR A 150 19.72 16.41 -19.92
C THR A 150 21.01 17.18 -19.60
N SER A 151 21.28 18.27 -20.33
CA SER A 151 22.43 19.14 -20.04
C SER A 151 22.33 19.89 -18.72
N SER A 152 21.12 20.06 -18.17
CA SER A 152 20.86 20.81 -16.93
C SER A 152 20.37 19.94 -15.77
N LEU A 153 20.01 18.69 -16.04
CA LEU A 153 19.47 17.74 -15.07
C LEU A 153 20.20 16.42 -15.22
N HIS A 154 20.89 15.95 -14.18
CA HIS A 154 21.59 14.66 -14.21
C HIS A 154 20.88 13.67 -13.31
N ILE A 155 20.57 12.50 -13.85
CA ILE A 155 19.89 11.42 -13.15
C ILE A 155 20.82 10.21 -13.13
N ALA A 156 21.21 9.80 -11.92
CA ALA A 156 21.92 8.56 -11.67
C ALA A 156 20.98 7.56 -11.02
N CYS A 157 21.07 6.29 -11.43
CA CYS A 157 20.31 5.20 -10.80
C CYS A 157 21.25 4.05 -10.47
N GLN A 158 21.12 3.52 -9.27
CA GLN A 158 21.87 2.36 -8.82
C GLN A 158 20.98 1.38 -8.07
N VAL A 159 21.39 0.11 -8.07
CA VAL A 159 20.77 -0.93 -7.25
C VAL A 159 21.73 -1.25 -6.11
N THR A 160 21.28 -1.09 -4.87
CA THR A 160 22.08 -1.36 -3.68
C THR A 160 22.37 -2.85 -3.55
N SER A 161 23.34 -3.21 -2.71
CA SER A 161 23.65 -4.61 -2.36
C SER A 161 22.43 -5.32 -1.73
N SER A 162 21.57 -4.58 -1.04
CA SER A 162 20.32 -5.06 -0.46
C SER A 162 19.17 -5.18 -1.47
N GLY A 163 19.38 -4.82 -2.75
CA GLY A 163 18.39 -4.96 -3.81
C GLY A 163 17.39 -3.81 -3.95
N TYR A 164 17.62 -2.67 -3.30
CA TYR A 164 16.79 -1.48 -3.48
C TYR A 164 17.33 -0.61 -4.61
N PHE A 165 16.47 0.16 -5.28
CA PHE A 165 16.91 1.15 -6.25
C PHE A 165 17.00 2.52 -5.58
N LEU A 166 18.11 3.20 -5.83
CA LEU A 166 18.30 4.60 -5.47
C LEU A 166 18.44 5.42 -6.75
N VAL A 167 17.61 6.45 -6.86
CA VAL A 167 17.65 7.42 -7.96
C VAL A 167 18.10 8.76 -7.39
N GLN A 168 19.25 9.24 -7.83
CA GLN A 168 19.76 10.54 -7.47
C GLN A 168 19.60 11.52 -8.64
N ILE A 169 19.08 12.70 -8.34
CA ILE A 169 18.86 13.78 -9.30
C ILE A 169 19.69 14.99 -8.86
N THR A 170 20.55 15.52 -9.74
CA THR A 170 21.28 16.77 -9.53
C THR A 170 20.95 17.79 -10.62
N GLY A 171 21.30 19.06 -10.38
CA GLY A 171 20.90 20.16 -11.27
C GLY A 171 19.51 20.73 -10.96
N VAL A 172 18.96 20.43 -9.78
CA VAL A 172 17.66 20.90 -9.29
C VAL A 172 17.82 22.05 -8.28
N SER A 173 16.85 22.96 -8.26
CA SER A 173 16.80 24.10 -7.32
C SER A 173 15.84 23.91 -6.16
N SER A 174 14.92 22.96 -6.26
CA SER A 174 13.87 22.67 -5.29
C SER A 174 13.52 21.19 -5.30
N ILE A 175 12.76 20.73 -4.31
CA ILE A 175 12.10 19.43 -4.35
C ILE A 175 11.15 19.43 -5.56
N LEU A 176 11.14 18.33 -6.32
CA LEU A 176 10.22 18.15 -7.44
C LEU A 176 8.80 17.96 -6.90
N SER A 177 7.86 18.73 -7.43
CA SER A 177 6.44 18.51 -7.18
C SER A 177 5.96 17.17 -7.76
N LYS A 178 4.81 16.70 -7.27
CA LYS A 178 4.11 15.52 -7.80
C LYS A 178 3.98 15.54 -9.32
N THR A 179 3.58 16.68 -9.88
CA THR A 179 3.42 16.88 -11.32
C THR A 179 4.76 16.77 -12.05
N GLU A 180 5.82 17.38 -11.52
CA GLU A 180 7.16 17.31 -12.11
C GLU A 180 7.67 15.86 -12.12
N LEU A 181 7.56 15.14 -11.00
CA LEU A 181 7.92 13.71 -10.92
C LEU A 181 7.17 12.87 -11.96
N ASN A 182 5.85 13.03 -12.02
CA ASN A 182 4.99 12.27 -12.93
C ASN A 182 5.22 12.61 -14.41
N SER A 183 5.73 13.81 -14.71
CA SER A 183 6.09 14.21 -16.06
C SER A 183 7.50 13.78 -16.48
N LEU A 184 8.37 13.49 -15.51
CA LEU A 184 9.77 13.18 -15.76
C LEU A 184 9.99 11.67 -15.91
N PHE A 185 9.50 10.88 -14.95
CA PHE A 185 9.80 9.45 -14.83
C PHE A 185 8.71 8.56 -15.44
N PRO A 186 9.03 7.32 -15.84
CA PRO A 186 8.05 6.43 -16.45
C PRO A 186 6.96 5.98 -15.46
N ASN A 187 5.73 5.77 -15.92
CA ASN A 187 4.75 5.01 -15.14
C ASN A 187 5.12 3.52 -15.14
N ILE A 188 4.67 2.80 -14.11
CA ILE A 188 4.77 1.34 -14.05
C ILE A 188 3.37 0.78 -14.27
N SER A 189 3.18 0.09 -15.38
CA SER A 189 1.88 -0.43 -15.82
C SER A 189 1.75 -1.91 -15.48
N PHE A 190 0.74 -2.23 -14.67
CA PHE A 190 0.43 -3.57 -14.20
C PHE A 190 -0.81 -4.07 -14.95
N GLY A 191 -0.61 -4.95 -15.94
CA GLY A 191 -1.72 -5.66 -16.56
C GLY A 191 -2.19 -6.76 -15.62
N ILE A 192 -3.47 -6.72 -15.24
CA ILE A 192 -4.05 -7.70 -14.32
C ILE A 192 -4.79 -8.77 -15.14
N THR A 193 -4.62 -10.04 -14.78
CA THR A 193 -5.25 -11.17 -15.45
C THR A 193 -6.77 -11.08 -15.34
N GLY A 194 -7.47 -11.14 -16.47
CA GLY A 194 -8.93 -11.06 -16.52
C GLY A 194 -9.52 -9.66 -16.34
N ALA A 195 -8.68 -8.63 -16.24
CA ALA A 195 -9.13 -7.24 -16.12
C ALA A 195 -9.40 -6.60 -17.49
N ASN A 196 -10.19 -5.52 -17.50
CA ASN A 196 -10.53 -4.73 -18.68
C ASN A 196 -9.44 -3.73 -19.12
N GLY A 197 -8.33 -3.63 -18.38
CA GLY A 197 -7.21 -2.75 -18.68
C GLY A 197 -6.07 -2.85 -17.66
N PRO A 198 -4.94 -2.17 -17.89
CA PRO A 198 -3.86 -2.10 -16.91
C PRO A 198 -4.11 -1.03 -15.85
N VAL A 199 -3.51 -1.22 -14.68
CA VAL A 199 -3.41 -0.19 -13.63
C VAL A 199 -2.03 0.45 -13.73
N ASN A 200 -1.97 1.78 -13.82
CA ASN A 200 -0.71 2.52 -13.94
C ASN A 200 -0.36 3.21 -12.63
N ILE A 201 0.81 2.87 -12.11
CA ILE A 201 1.38 3.52 -10.93
C ILE A 201 2.32 4.62 -11.39
N ARG A 202 2.09 5.83 -10.86
CA ARG A 202 2.84 7.03 -11.23
C ARG A 202 4.12 7.16 -10.41
N PRO A 203 5.15 7.85 -10.93
CA PRO A 203 6.38 8.15 -10.19
C PRO A 203 6.17 8.69 -8.78
N SER A 204 5.17 9.56 -8.58
CA SER A 204 4.85 10.11 -7.26
C SER A 204 4.45 9.07 -6.22
N ALA A 205 3.96 7.90 -6.63
CA ALA A 205 3.56 6.83 -5.74
C ALA A 205 4.74 5.90 -5.39
N TYR A 206 5.66 5.67 -6.33
CA TYR A 206 6.75 4.71 -6.14
C TYR A 206 8.12 5.36 -5.88
N MET A 207 8.30 6.67 -6.08
CA MET A 207 9.57 7.37 -5.79
C MET A 207 9.48 8.11 -4.46
N ILE A 208 10.02 7.50 -3.41
CA ILE A 208 9.97 7.99 -2.04
C ILE A 208 11.21 8.84 -1.79
N LEU A 209 11.04 10.13 -1.48
CA LEU A 209 12.16 11.03 -1.20
C LEU A 209 12.82 10.66 0.14
N GLU A 210 14.06 10.18 0.10
CA GLU A 210 14.81 9.75 1.29
C GLU A 210 15.67 10.89 1.85
N GLN A 211 16.41 11.55 0.96
CA GLN A 211 17.34 12.60 1.36
C GLN A 211 17.47 13.67 0.27
N TYR A 212 17.80 14.88 0.70
CA TYR A 212 18.05 15.97 -0.21
C TYR A 212 19.04 16.97 0.36
N ARG A 213 19.70 17.71 -0.55
CA ARG A 213 20.47 18.90 -0.23
C ARG A 213 20.09 19.99 -1.22
N LEU A 214 19.62 21.11 -0.72
CA LEU A 214 19.18 22.26 -1.50
C LEU A 214 19.81 23.54 -0.94
N GLY A 215 19.84 24.61 -1.75
CA GLY A 215 20.31 25.93 -1.32
C GLY A 215 21.81 26.18 -1.47
N SER A 216 22.56 25.30 -2.13
CA SER A 216 23.93 25.61 -2.54
C SER A 216 23.92 26.57 -3.74
N SER A 217 24.85 27.54 -3.75
CA SER A 217 25.10 28.38 -4.93
C SER A 217 25.67 27.59 -6.11
N ASN A 218 26.25 26.42 -5.85
CA ASN A 218 26.63 25.44 -6.86
C ASN A 218 25.48 24.44 -7.02
N THR A 219 24.70 24.55 -8.10
CA THR A 219 23.55 23.67 -8.38
C THR A 219 23.95 22.20 -8.55
N ASN A 220 25.21 21.91 -8.87
CA ASN A 220 25.72 20.52 -8.92
C ASN A 220 25.94 19.92 -7.52
N SER A 221 25.92 20.75 -6.47
CA SER A 221 25.91 20.31 -5.07
C SER A 221 24.50 20.13 -4.52
N ASN A 222 23.48 20.55 -5.27
CA ASN A 222 22.09 20.28 -4.94
C ASN A 222 21.70 18.90 -5.49
N PHE A 223 21.05 18.10 -4.66
CA PHE A 223 20.56 16.80 -5.07
C PHE A 223 19.27 16.42 -4.35
N LEU A 224 18.52 15.56 -5.01
CA LEU A 224 17.41 14.79 -4.44
C LEU A 224 17.77 13.31 -4.61
N GLU A 225 17.54 12.51 -3.59
CA GLU A 225 17.67 11.05 -3.68
C GLU A 225 16.37 10.39 -3.30
N TYR A 226 15.92 9.51 -4.19
CA TYR A 226 14.68 8.77 -4.06
C TYR A 226 14.97 7.27 -3.91
N LEU A 227 14.34 6.65 -2.94
CA LEU A 227 14.14 5.21 -2.90
C LEU A 227 12.99 4.84 -3.82
N VAL A 228 13.20 3.86 -4.69
CA VAL A 228 12.09 3.29 -5.46
C VAL A 228 11.42 2.23 -4.59
N GLY A 229 10.11 2.38 -4.40
CA GLY A 229 9.23 1.54 -3.58
C GLY A 229 9.03 0.12 -4.11
N ILE A 230 10.04 -0.49 -4.73
CA ILE A 230 9.99 -1.82 -5.36
C ILE A 230 11.17 -2.66 -4.87
N ALA A 231 10.85 -3.88 -4.43
CA ALA A 231 11.80 -4.89 -3.99
C ALA A 231 11.45 -6.26 -4.58
N SER A 232 12.33 -7.25 -4.37
CA SER A 232 12.07 -8.64 -4.73
C SER A 232 11.34 -9.36 -3.60
N ALA A 233 10.33 -10.17 -3.94
CA ALA A 233 9.70 -11.13 -3.04
C ALA A 233 10.60 -12.33 -2.68
N GLY A 234 11.81 -12.41 -3.26
CA GLY A 234 12.76 -13.50 -3.06
C GLY A 234 12.61 -14.63 -4.07
N SER A 235 13.61 -15.53 -4.10
CA SER A 235 13.63 -16.66 -5.02
C SER A 235 12.69 -17.79 -4.57
N GLY A 236 12.17 -18.56 -5.54
CA GLY A 236 11.36 -19.74 -5.27
C GLY A 236 9.91 -19.49 -4.87
N SER A 237 9.52 -18.22 -4.68
CA SER A 237 8.13 -17.81 -4.53
C SER A 237 7.57 -17.32 -5.86
N ASN A 238 6.34 -17.72 -6.18
CA ASN A 238 5.52 -17.10 -7.22
C ASN A 238 4.49 -16.11 -6.64
N GLN A 239 4.68 -15.73 -5.38
CA GLN A 239 3.81 -14.84 -4.62
C GLN A 239 4.56 -13.54 -4.33
N GLY A 240 3.95 -12.42 -4.67
CA GLY A 240 4.41 -11.07 -4.40
C GLY A 240 3.39 -10.27 -3.58
N ILE A 241 3.72 -9.00 -3.33
CA ILE A 241 2.87 -8.09 -2.54
C ILE A 241 2.75 -6.76 -3.31
N LEU A 242 1.52 -6.28 -3.46
CA LEU A 242 1.21 -4.93 -3.91
C LEU A 242 0.91 -4.12 -2.65
N GLY A 243 1.95 -3.47 -2.12
CA GLY A 243 1.86 -2.63 -0.93
C GLY A 243 1.43 -1.20 -1.22
N ASN A 244 1.63 -0.32 -0.25
CA ASN A 244 1.22 1.09 -0.29
C ASN A 244 1.75 1.83 -1.52
N ALA A 245 3.01 1.61 -1.92
CA ALA A 245 3.59 2.20 -3.12
C ALA A 245 2.85 1.84 -4.43
N TRP A 246 2.03 0.78 -4.44
CA TRP A 246 1.11 0.47 -5.53
C TRP A 246 -0.29 1.08 -5.31
N MET A 247 -0.74 1.24 -4.07
CA MET A 247 -2.10 1.70 -3.74
C MET A 247 -2.26 3.22 -3.67
N VAL A 248 -1.17 3.97 -3.55
CA VAL A 248 -1.19 5.44 -3.60
C VAL A 248 -1.69 5.90 -4.97
N ASP A 249 -2.46 6.98 -4.98
CA ASP A 249 -3.07 7.55 -6.19
C ASP A 249 -4.11 6.63 -6.85
N LEU A 250 -4.65 5.67 -6.08
CA LEU A 250 -5.75 4.80 -6.50
C LEU A 250 -6.94 4.92 -5.55
N LEU A 251 -8.14 4.90 -6.12
CA LEU A 251 -9.36 4.55 -5.40
C LEU A 251 -9.63 3.06 -5.63
N ILE A 252 -9.49 2.27 -4.58
CA ILE A 252 -9.70 0.83 -4.60
C ILE A 252 -11.05 0.55 -3.95
N GLN A 253 -12.01 0.05 -4.73
CA GLN A 253 -13.27 -0.47 -4.22
C GLN A 253 -13.17 -1.98 -4.14
N GLU A 254 -13.45 -2.55 -2.97
CA GLU A 254 -13.57 -4.00 -2.76
C GLU A 254 -15.00 -4.36 -2.41
N THR A 255 -15.57 -5.38 -3.07
CA THR A 255 -16.90 -5.92 -2.77
C THR A 255 -16.77 -7.39 -2.36
N LEU A 256 -17.05 -7.70 -1.08
CA LEU A 256 -16.86 -9.04 -0.52
C LEU A 256 -17.72 -10.09 -1.23
N SER A 257 -19.00 -9.77 -1.47
CA SER A 257 -19.98 -10.71 -1.99
C SER A 257 -19.67 -11.18 -3.42
N THR A 258 -19.08 -10.30 -4.23
CA THR A 258 -18.73 -10.59 -5.63
C THR A 258 -17.25 -10.91 -5.82
N ARG A 259 -16.42 -10.74 -4.78
CA ARG A 259 -14.97 -10.92 -4.84
C ARG A 259 -14.31 -10.06 -5.94
N GLN A 260 -14.83 -8.85 -6.14
CA GLN A 260 -14.34 -7.93 -7.16
C GLN A 260 -13.60 -6.75 -6.55
N LEU A 261 -12.55 -6.33 -7.25
CA LEU A 261 -11.93 -5.01 -7.08
C LEU A 261 -12.30 -4.12 -8.26
N VAL A 262 -12.66 -2.87 -7.98
CA VAL A 262 -12.68 -1.81 -8.98
C VAL A 262 -11.61 -0.81 -8.59
N ILE A 263 -10.59 -0.68 -9.43
CA ILE A 263 -9.42 0.16 -9.19
C ILE A 263 -9.51 1.35 -10.13
N THR A 264 -9.69 2.55 -9.58
CA THR A 264 -9.77 3.78 -10.36
C THR A 264 -8.52 4.61 -10.12
N GLU A 265 -7.82 4.98 -11.19
CA GLU A 265 -6.68 5.89 -11.09
C GLU A 265 -7.17 7.29 -10.70
N VAL A 266 -6.58 7.87 -9.66
CA VAL A 266 -6.88 9.23 -9.18
C VAL A 266 -5.59 10.03 -9.04
N ASN A 267 -5.68 11.35 -9.09
CA ASN A 267 -4.53 12.23 -8.88
C ASN A 267 -4.29 12.47 -7.37
N SER A 268 -5.31 12.33 -6.53
CA SER A 268 -5.26 12.50 -5.08
C SER A 268 -6.58 12.03 -4.47
N CYS A 269 -6.58 11.66 -3.19
CA CYS A 269 -7.83 11.35 -2.48
C CYS A 269 -8.77 12.56 -2.33
N ASN A 270 -8.27 13.79 -2.53
CA ASN A 270 -9.10 15.00 -2.60
C ASN A 270 -10.05 15.02 -3.81
N ASP A 271 -9.74 14.26 -4.86
CA ASP A 271 -10.62 14.11 -6.00
C ASP A 271 -11.79 13.16 -5.70
N ILE A 272 -11.89 12.60 -4.49
CA ILE A 272 -12.99 11.73 -4.10
C ILE A 272 -14.01 12.53 -3.31
N SER A 273 -15.24 12.55 -3.81
CA SER A 273 -16.41 13.03 -3.08
C SER A 273 -17.19 11.85 -2.51
N TYR A 274 -17.80 12.07 -1.36
CA TYR A 274 -18.71 11.12 -0.73
C TYR A 274 -20.08 11.77 -0.58
N GLY A 275 -21.13 10.96 -0.69
CA GLY A 275 -22.52 11.42 -0.66
C GLY A 275 -22.82 12.28 0.57
N SER A 276 -23.62 13.32 0.38
CA SER A 276 -24.00 14.28 1.42
C SER A 276 -25.07 13.71 2.34
N SER A 277 -24.64 12.94 3.33
CA SER A 277 -25.14 12.98 4.72
C SER A 277 -24.39 11.89 5.51
N PRO A 278 -23.75 12.21 6.64
CA PRO A 278 -23.51 11.19 7.65
C PRO A 278 -24.87 10.54 7.92
N ALA A 279 -24.96 9.22 7.88
CA ALA A 279 -26.02 8.58 8.63
C ALA A 279 -25.85 9.11 10.05
N THR A 280 -26.78 9.94 10.52
CA THR A 280 -26.93 10.18 11.95
C THR A 280 -27.11 8.80 12.53
N VAL A 281 -26.05 8.26 13.14
CA VAL A 281 -26.17 7.13 14.04
C VAL A 281 -27.20 7.61 15.04
N ALA A 282 -28.42 7.08 14.96
CA ALA A 282 -29.45 7.37 15.93
C ALA A 282 -28.79 7.17 17.27
N SER A 283 -28.77 8.22 18.10
CA SER A 283 -28.27 8.07 19.46
C SER A 283 -28.95 6.85 20.04
N PRO A 284 -28.21 5.89 20.61
CA PRO A 284 -28.86 4.78 21.29
C PRO A 284 -29.90 5.40 22.24
N PRO A 285 -31.11 4.82 22.33
CA PRO A 285 -32.12 5.32 23.25
C PRO A 285 -31.45 5.51 24.61
N PRO A 286 -31.71 6.62 25.32
CA PRO A 286 -31.01 6.93 26.56
C PRO A 286 -31.04 5.69 27.42
N THR A 287 -29.86 5.11 27.62
CA THR A 287 -29.69 3.94 28.47
C THR A 287 -30.24 4.35 29.82
N GLU A 288 -31.20 3.57 30.34
CA GLU A 288 -31.63 3.71 31.71
C GLU A 288 -30.39 3.85 32.59
N SER A 289 -30.45 4.80 33.52
CA SER A 289 -29.39 5.08 34.49
C SER A 289 -28.70 3.79 34.92
N PRO A 290 -27.36 3.73 34.93
CA PRO A 290 -26.66 2.52 35.33
C PRO A 290 -27.19 2.07 36.69
N SER A 291 -27.68 0.82 36.75
CA SER A 291 -28.07 0.20 38.01
C SER A 291 -26.92 0.35 39.00
N PRO A 292 -27.20 0.71 40.27
CA PRO A 292 -26.17 0.91 41.26
C PRO A 292 -25.30 -0.35 41.36
N LEU A 293 -23.98 -0.15 41.29
CA LEU A 293 -22.99 -1.20 41.48
C LEU A 293 -23.31 -1.99 42.76
N PRO A 294 -23.30 -3.33 42.73
CA PRO A 294 -23.40 -4.12 43.94
C PRO A 294 -22.25 -3.74 44.90
N PRO A 295 -22.50 -3.73 46.22
CA PRO A 295 -21.50 -3.31 47.19
C PRO A 295 -20.27 -4.22 47.13
N SER A 296 -19.09 -3.60 47.19
CA SER A 296 -17.79 -4.29 47.19
C SER A 296 -17.71 -5.29 48.35
N PRO A 297 -17.15 -6.50 48.12
CA PRO A 297 -16.91 -7.45 49.19
C PRO A 297 -15.87 -6.92 50.19
N PRO A 298 -15.93 -7.29 51.48
CA PRO A 298 -15.02 -6.79 52.50
C PRO A 298 -13.58 -7.18 52.20
N HIS A 299 -12.67 -6.20 52.31
CA HIS A 299 -11.23 -6.36 52.10
C HIS A 299 -10.64 -7.43 53.03
N SER A 300 -9.96 -8.41 52.43
CA SER A 300 -9.07 -9.33 53.17
C SER A 300 -7.73 -8.63 53.43
N PRO A 301 -7.07 -8.88 54.58
CA PRO A 301 -5.80 -8.24 54.91
C PRO A 301 -4.65 -8.73 54.02
N PRO A 302 -3.62 -7.89 53.80
CA PRO A 302 -2.52 -8.22 52.90
C PRO A 302 -1.60 -9.30 53.48
N PRO A 303 -0.95 -10.12 52.63
CA PRO A 303 0.03 -11.12 53.07
C PRO A 303 1.35 -10.47 53.54
N PRO A 304 2.15 -11.16 54.38
CA PRO A 304 3.37 -10.59 54.95
C PRO A 304 4.52 -10.54 53.94
N THR A 305 5.24 -9.42 53.97
CA THR A 305 6.40 -9.09 53.13
C THR A 305 7.61 -9.99 53.48
N LEU A 306 8.07 -10.80 52.53
CA LEU A 306 9.38 -11.45 52.59
C LEU A 306 10.43 -10.56 51.92
N LEU A 307 11.38 -10.09 52.72
CA LEU A 307 12.59 -9.39 52.28
C LEU A 307 13.58 -10.38 51.66
N LEU A 308 14.05 -10.11 50.43
CA LEU A 308 15.27 -10.70 49.87
C LEU A 308 16.12 -9.59 49.20
N PRO A 309 17.46 -9.71 49.21
CA PRO A 309 18.37 -8.57 49.21
C PRO A 309 18.83 -8.07 47.82
N ASN A 310 19.26 -6.81 47.83
CA ASN A 310 19.94 -6.05 46.78
C ASN A 310 21.03 -6.83 46.02
N PHE A 311 21.06 -6.66 44.69
CA PHE A 311 22.31 -6.54 43.93
C PHE A 311 22.23 -5.40 42.90
N SER A 312 23.37 -4.73 42.79
CA SER A 312 23.63 -3.43 42.17
C SER A 312 24.03 -3.55 40.69
N THR A 313 23.50 -2.63 39.87
CA THR A 313 24.08 -1.93 38.69
C THR A 313 24.82 -2.72 37.59
N SER A 314 24.36 -2.57 36.34
CA SER A 314 25.11 -1.82 35.30
C SER A 314 24.29 -1.61 34.01
N SER A 315 24.57 -0.50 33.34
CA SER A 315 24.03 -0.02 32.07
C SER A 315 24.56 -0.81 30.88
N THR A 316 23.74 -1.09 29.85
CA THR A 316 23.98 -0.73 28.43
C THR A 316 22.93 -1.33 27.47
N HIS A 317 22.64 -0.53 26.44
CA HIS A 317 22.17 -0.83 25.09
C HIS A 317 20.77 -1.38 24.77
N TYR A 318 20.09 -0.56 23.96
CA TYR A 318 19.00 -0.87 23.03
C TYR A 318 19.35 -2.06 22.13
N ASP A 319 18.43 -3.02 22.04
CA ASP A 319 18.31 -3.91 20.88
C ASP A 319 16.83 -4.02 20.49
N HIS A 320 16.51 -3.50 19.31
CA HIS A 320 15.27 -3.80 18.61
C HIS A 320 15.45 -5.17 17.93
N GLN A 321 14.89 -6.22 18.53
CA GLN A 321 14.75 -7.49 17.83
C GLN A 321 13.58 -7.41 16.85
N PHE A 322 13.93 -7.36 15.56
CA PHE A 322 13.09 -7.84 14.47
C PHE A 322 12.81 -9.33 14.70
N SER A 323 11.55 -9.68 14.96
CA SER A 323 11.11 -11.07 14.85
C SER A 323 10.95 -11.41 13.36
N HIS A 324 11.86 -12.26 12.90
CA HIS A 324 11.69 -13.05 11.69
C HIS A 324 10.53 -14.03 11.89
N TYR A 325 9.49 -13.90 11.06
CA TYR A 325 8.63 -15.01 10.66
C TYR A 325 8.52 -14.99 9.13
N PHE A 326 9.39 -15.77 8.50
CA PHE A 326 9.13 -16.54 7.29
C PHE A 326 9.75 -17.91 7.51
#